data_AF-A0A2T2UWP6-F1
#
_entry.id   AF-A0A2T2UWP6-F1
#
_cell.length_a   1.000
_cell.length_b   1.000
_cell.length_c   1.000
_cell.angle_alpha   90.00
_cell.angle_beta   90.00
_cell.angle_gamma   90.00
#
_symmetry.space_group_name_H-M   'P 1'
#
loop_
_entity.id
_entity.type
_entity.pdbx_description
1 polymer ?
#
loop_
_entity_poly.entity_id
_entity_poly.type
_entity_poly.pdbx_seq_one_letter_code
_entity_poly.pdbx_strand_id
1 'polypeptide(L)'
;MSQTDTIAAIATARGRAALAVVRTSGPEATGVVNECFRGEQLTEVESHTAHVGFLVDEDGADIDQVVVTVFRAPNSATGENLVEVSCHGGDLAPKLTLQSLLDHGARMAEPGEFTERAFLNGKMDLAQAEAVANLIHASSTKAHQASLTHLKGR
;
A
#
# COMPACT_ATOMS: atom_id res chain seq x y z
N MET A 1 -10.63 -2.81 -17.58
CA MET A 1 -9.52 -2.63 -16.62
C MET A 1 -8.50 -3.72 -16.90
N SER A 2 -7.30 -3.37 -17.35
CA SER A 2 -6.25 -4.37 -17.57
C SER A 2 -5.58 -4.68 -16.23
N GLN A 3 -5.37 -5.96 -15.93
CA GLN A 3 -4.65 -6.46 -14.74
C GLN A 3 -3.14 -6.13 -14.76
N THR A 4 -2.76 -5.00 -15.37
CA THR A 4 -1.36 -4.64 -15.65
C THR A 4 -1.01 -3.22 -15.20
N ASP A 5 -1.95 -2.49 -14.60
CA ASP A 5 -1.66 -1.17 -14.07
C ASP A 5 -1.16 -1.23 -12.62
N THR A 6 -0.35 -0.25 -12.26
CA THR A 6 0.09 -0.02 -10.89
C THR A 6 -0.87 0.95 -10.22
N ILE A 7 -1.41 0.57 -9.07
CA ILE A 7 -2.36 1.38 -8.31
C ILE A 7 -1.73 1.94 -7.05
N ALA A 8 -2.19 3.12 -6.61
CA ALA A 8 -1.78 3.78 -5.37
C ALA A 8 -3.00 4.23 -4.55
N ALA A 9 -2.90 4.17 -3.22
CA ALA A 9 -3.89 4.77 -2.32
C ALA A 9 -3.31 5.03 -0.91
N ILE A 10 -3.89 6.00 -0.21
CA ILE A 10 -3.70 6.16 1.24
C ILE A 10 -4.41 4.99 1.95
N ALA A 11 -3.65 4.21 2.74
CA ALA A 11 -4.12 3.01 3.42
C ALA A 11 -4.61 3.28 4.85
N THR A 12 -4.17 4.37 5.48
CA THR A 12 -4.53 4.75 6.85
C THR A 12 -5.73 5.69 6.89
N ALA A 13 -6.40 5.76 8.06
CA ALA A 13 -7.49 6.71 8.28
C ALA A 13 -7.02 8.17 8.11
N ARG A 14 -7.91 9.04 7.63
CA ARG A 14 -7.65 10.47 7.50
C ARG A 14 -7.64 11.17 8.86
N GLY A 15 -6.90 12.27 8.95
CA GLY A 15 -6.84 13.13 10.14
C GLY A 15 -5.45 13.22 10.76
N ARG A 16 -5.38 13.91 11.90
CA ARG A 16 -4.12 14.13 12.62
C ARG A 16 -3.64 12.83 13.27
N ALA A 17 -2.52 12.33 12.78
CA ALA A 17 -1.82 11.16 13.30
C ALA A 17 -0.30 11.40 13.21
N ALA A 18 0.49 10.61 13.94
CA ALA A 18 1.95 10.68 13.84
C ALA A 18 2.45 10.17 12.48
N LEU A 19 1.82 9.11 11.97
CA LEU A 19 2.21 8.42 10.74
C LEU A 19 0.98 8.15 9.87
N ALA A 20 1.23 8.00 8.59
CA ALA A 20 0.27 7.51 7.60
C ALA A 20 0.98 6.61 6.60
N VAL A 21 0.23 5.69 6.01
CA VAL A 21 0.75 4.77 4.99
C VAL A 21 0.09 5.06 3.66
N VAL A 22 0.90 5.24 2.63
CA VAL A 22 0.48 5.23 1.23
C VAL A 22 1.06 3.99 0.58
N ARG A 23 0.23 3.19 -0.08
CA ARG A 23 0.64 1.91 -0.66
C ARG A 23 0.48 1.92 -2.18
N THR A 24 1.39 1.26 -2.86
CA THR A 24 1.37 1.00 -4.30
C THR A 24 1.39 -0.50 -4.59
N SER A 25 0.62 -0.99 -5.56
CA SER A 25 0.60 -2.41 -5.97
C SER A 25 0.47 -2.55 -7.47
N GLY A 26 1.20 -3.48 -8.07
CA GLY A 26 1.18 -3.74 -9.51
C GLY A 26 2.57 -4.05 -10.07
N PRO A 27 2.70 -4.27 -11.40
CA PRO A 27 3.97 -4.69 -12.00
C PRO A 27 5.09 -3.66 -11.77
N GLU A 28 4.77 -2.37 -11.90
CA GLU A 28 5.72 -1.27 -11.78
C GLU A 28 5.77 -0.66 -10.36
N ALA A 29 5.14 -1.27 -9.35
CA ALA A 29 5.03 -0.67 -8.01
C ALA A 29 6.37 -0.23 -7.43
N THR A 30 7.41 -1.08 -7.51
CA THR A 30 8.75 -0.74 -7.04
C THR A 30 9.42 0.33 -7.90
N GLY A 31 9.21 0.30 -9.21
CA GLY A 31 9.75 1.30 -10.14
C GLY A 31 9.17 2.68 -9.88
N VAL A 32 7.85 2.79 -9.78
CA VAL A 32 7.15 4.06 -9.49
C VAL A 32 7.69 4.68 -8.20
N VAL A 33 7.80 3.92 -7.11
CA VAL A 33 8.31 4.47 -5.85
C VAL A 33 9.79 4.82 -5.95
N ASN A 34 10.60 4.04 -6.67
CA ASN A 34 12.02 4.29 -6.86
C ASN A 34 12.29 5.63 -7.56
N GLU A 35 11.49 5.99 -8.57
CA GLU A 35 11.67 7.27 -9.31
C GLU A 35 11.46 8.50 -8.42
N CYS A 36 10.51 8.42 -7.48
CA CYS A 36 10.22 9.53 -6.55
C CYS A 36 10.88 9.39 -5.17
N PHE A 37 11.85 8.49 -4.99
CA PHE A 37 12.51 8.24 -3.71
C PHE A 37 14.01 8.48 -3.78
N ARG A 38 14.49 9.39 -2.93
CA ARG A 38 15.91 9.66 -2.71
C ARG A 38 16.41 8.87 -1.50
N GLY A 39 17.05 7.75 -1.77
CA GLY A 39 17.64 6.85 -0.77
C GLY A 39 18.34 5.68 -1.43
N GLU A 40 18.17 4.47 -0.88
CA GLU A 40 18.59 3.25 -1.57
C GLU A 40 17.80 3.02 -2.85
N GLN A 41 18.44 2.38 -3.84
CA GLN A 41 17.80 2.00 -5.09
C GLN A 41 16.82 0.84 -4.86
N LEU A 42 15.54 1.16 -4.67
CA LEU A 42 14.50 0.22 -4.26
C LEU A 42 14.30 -0.95 -5.24
N THR A 43 14.70 -0.78 -6.51
CA THR A 43 14.67 -1.88 -7.49
C THR A 43 15.71 -2.97 -7.20
N GLU A 44 16.76 -2.68 -6.44
CA GLU A 44 17.87 -3.59 -6.13
C GLU A 44 17.84 -4.16 -4.71
N VAL A 45 17.05 -3.57 -3.80
CA VAL A 45 16.95 -4.04 -2.42
C VAL A 45 16.19 -5.36 -2.29
N GLU A 46 16.42 -6.09 -1.20
CA GLU A 46 15.70 -7.33 -0.93
C GLU A 46 14.20 -7.07 -0.64
N SER A 47 13.38 -8.13 -0.70
CA SER A 47 11.99 -8.03 -0.27
C SER A 47 11.89 -8.07 1.26
N HIS A 48 10.86 -7.46 1.83
CA HIS A 48 10.58 -7.38 3.27
C HIS A 48 11.63 -6.58 4.06
N THR A 49 12.30 -5.64 3.41
CA THR A 49 13.23 -4.69 4.03
C THR A 49 12.64 -3.29 4.04
N ALA A 50 13.12 -2.46 4.98
CA ALA A 50 12.68 -1.10 5.18
C ALA A 50 13.84 -0.12 4.97
N HIS A 51 13.59 0.95 4.22
CA HIS A 51 14.60 1.90 3.76
C HIS A 51 14.18 3.33 4.10
N VAL A 52 15.08 4.09 4.71
CA VAL A 52 14.85 5.49 5.07
C VAL A 52 15.36 6.39 3.96
N GLY A 53 14.59 7.41 3.61
CA GLY A 53 15.00 8.40 2.61
C GLY A 53 14.01 9.54 2.53
N PHE A 54 14.07 10.29 1.43
CA PHE A 54 13.16 11.39 1.14
C PHE A 54 12.30 11.07 -0.06
N LEU A 55 11.01 11.34 0.04
CA LEU A 55 10.12 11.34 -1.12
C LEU A 55 10.17 12.72 -1.77
N VAL A 56 10.13 12.77 -3.11
CA VAL A 56 10.17 14.01 -3.88
C VAL A 56 8.94 14.17 -4.78
N ASP A 57 8.64 15.41 -5.18
CA ASP A 57 7.63 15.70 -6.20
C ASP A 57 8.20 15.56 -7.63
N GLU A 58 7.39 15.86 -8.65
CA GLU A 58 7.78 15.78 -10.07
C GLU A 58 8.94 16.72 -10.45
N ASP A 59 9.12 17.81 -9.71
CA ASP A 59 10.20 18.78 -9.90
C ASP A 59 11.47 18.41 -9.10
N GLY A 60 11.41 17.35 -8.29
CA GLY A 60 12.50 16.85 -7.47
C GLY A 60 12.67 17.54 -6.11
N ALA A 61 11.69 18.34 -5.68
CA ALA A 61 11.68 18.98 -4.36
C ALA A 61 11.21 17.99 -3.29
N ASP A 62 11.82 18.08 -2.10
CA ASP A 62 11.54 17.16 -1.00
C ASP A 62 10.12 17.37 -0.45
N ILE A 63 9.32 16.29 -0.41
CA ILE A 63 7.98 16.25 0.18
C ILE A 63 8.08 15.90 1.66
N ASP A 64 8.74 14.79 1.98
CA ASP A 64 8.80 14.24 3.32
C ASP A 64 9.97 13.27 3.51
N GLN A 65 10.43 13.11 4.75
CA GLN A 65 11.30 12.01 5.15
C GLN A 65 10.44 10.79 5.49
N VAL A 66 10.67 9.67 4.80
CA VAL A 66 9.79 8.49 4.83
C VAL A 66 10.55 7.21 5.14
N VAL A 67 9.79 6.19 5.53
CA VAL A 67 10.26 4.79 5.57
C VAL A 67 9.52 4.02 4.48
N VAL A 68 10.25 3.43 3.54
CA VAL A 68 9.71 2.63 2.45
C VAL A 68 9.92 1.15 2.74
N THR A 69 8.85 0.35 2.68
CA THR A 69 8.93 -1.12 2.79
C THR A 69 8.61 -1.77 1.45
N VAL A 70 9.50 -2.64 0.97
CA VAL A 70 9.37 -3.28 -0.35
C VAL A 70 8.88 -4.72 -0.21
N PHE A 71 7.85 -5.11 -0.94
CA PHE A 71 7.35 -6.47 -1.04
C PHE A 71 7.36 -6.92 -2.51
N ARG A 72 8.03 -8.03 -2.81
CA ARG A 72 8.10 -8.57 -4.17
C ARG A 72 7.07 -9.68 -4.36
N ALA A 73 6.47 -9.75 -5.55
CA ALA A 73 5.59 -10.84 -5.93
C ALA A 73 6.29 -12.20 -5.77
N PRO A 74 5.58 -13.27 -5.34
CA PRO A 74 4.17 -13.32 -4.94
C PRO A 74 3.95 -13.04 -3.43
N ASN A 75 4.99 -12.60 -2.72
CA ASN A 75 5.03 -12.51 -1.26
C ASN A 75 4.61 -11.12 -0.78
N SER A 76 3.40 -10.73 -1.12
CA SER A 76 2.75 -9.48 -0.69
C SER A 76 1.27 -9.70 -0.39
N ALA A 77 0.60 -8.67 0.11
CA ALA A 77 -0.83 -8.72 0.42
C ALA A 77 -1.70 -8.94 -0.83
N THR A 78 -1.33 -8.34 -1.96
CA THR A 78 -2.05 -8.49 -3.25
C THR A 78 -1.55 -9.67 -4.07
N GLY A 79 -0.36 -10.21 -3.76
CA GLY A 79 0.33 -11.18 -4.61
C GLY A 79 1.16 -10.54 -5.73
N GLU A 80 1.15 -9.22 -5.86
CA GLU A 80 1.94 -8.45 -6.83
C GLU A 80 3.20 -7.86 -6.17
N ASN A 81 4.02 -7.11 -6.92
CA ASN A 81 4.95 -6.19 -6.27
C ASN A 81 4.14 -5.13 -5.55
N LEU A 82 4.52 -4.84 -4.32
CA LEU A 82 3.83 -3.89 -3.46
C LEU A 82 4.87 -3.09 -2.68
N VAL A 83 4.64 -1.79 -2.56
CA VAL A 83 5.49 -0.92 -1.76
C VAL A 83 4.61 -0.12 -0.81
N GLU A 84 5.05 0.01 0.43
CA GLU A 84 4.40 0.83 1.45
C GLU A 84 5.32 1.99 1.83
N VAL A 85 4.83 3.21 1.66
CA VAL A 85 5.50 4.45 2.07
C VAL A 85 4.86 4.91 3.37
N SER A 86 5.58 4.74 4.48
CA SER A 86 5.24 5.30 5.77
C SER A 86 5.79 6.73 5.85
N CYS A 87 4.90 7.71 5.75
CA CYS A 87 5.19 9.13 5.84
C CYS A 87 4.67 9.71 7.16
N HIS A 88 5.00 10.97 7.44
CA HIS A 88 4.36 11.71 8.51
C HIS A 88 2.85 11.76 8.30
N GLY A 89 2.11 11.63 9.39
CA GLY A 89 0.65 11.68 9.36
C GLY A 89 0.11 13.11 9.20
N GLY A 90 -1.21 13.24 9.38
CA GLY A 90 -1.93 14.47 9.05
C GLY A 90 -2.50 14.43 7.64
N ASP A 91 -3.04 15.55 7.18
CA ASP A 91 -3.81 15.57 5.93
C ASP A 91 -2.97 15.89 4.69
N LEU A 92 -1.80 16.51 4.85
CA LEU A 92 -1.04 17.04 3.71
C LEU A 92 0.02 16.05 3.21
N ALA A 93 0.91 15.57 4.08
CA ALA A 93 1.99 14.65 3.69
C ALA A 93 1.47 13.41 2.94
N PRO A 94 0.44 12.69 3.39
CA PRO A 94 -0.06 11.51 2.66
C PRO A 94 -0.70 11.85 1.31
N LYS A 95 -1.26 13.06 1.16
CA LYS A 95 -1.82 13.53 -0.12
C LYS A 95 -0.72 13.88 -1.10
N LEU A 96 0.33 14.56 -0.65
CA LEU A 96 1.49 14.88 -1.50
C LEU A 96 2.25 13.61 -1.88
N THR A 97 2.43 12.68 -0.95
CA THR A 97 2.97 11.35 -1.24
C THR A 97 2.14 10.62 -2.28
N LEU A 98 0.82 10.55 -2.11
CA LEU A 98 -0.06 9.92 -3.09
C LEU A 98 0.04 10.63 -4.45
N GLN A 99 0.02 11.97 -4.47
CA GLN A 99 0.12 12.74 -5.72
C GLN A 99 1.41 12.42 -6.47
N SER A 100 2.56 12.44 -5.79
CA SER A 100 3.84 12.09 -6.40
C SER A 100 3.83 10.68 -7.01
N LEU A 101 3.23 9.69 -6.34
CA LEU A 101 3.09 8.34 -6.91
C LEU A 101 2.23 8.32 -8.18
N LEU A 102 1.17 9.14 -8.24
CA LEU A 102 0.32 9.27 -9.42
C LEU A 102 1.06 9.95 -10.58
N ASP A 103 1.81 11.01 -10.30
CA ASP A 103 2.60 11.75 -11.28
C ASP A 103 3.70 10.86 -11.89
N HIS A 104 4.23 9.90 -11.12
CA HIS A 104 5.22 8.91 -11.56
C HIS A 104 4.61 7.61 -12.13
N GLY A 105 3.32 7.61 -12.47
CA GLY A 105 2.71 6.56 -13.29
C GLY A 105 1.83 5.54 -12.57
N ALA A 106 1.55 5.71 -11.27
CA ALA A 106 0.47 4.97 -10.63
C ALA A 106 -0.91 5.56 -10.99
N ARG A 107 -1.93 4.72 -10.94
CA ARG A 107 -3.34 5.13 -10.98
C ARG A 107 -3.92 5.14 -9.57
N MET A 108 -4.88 6.01 -9.30
CA MET A 108 -5.68 5.93 -8.07
C MET A 108 -6.42 4.60 -7.98
N ALA A 109 -6.26 3.87 -6.88
CA ALA A 109 -6.98 2.62 -6.66
C ALA A 109 -8.49 2.85 -6.44
N GLU A 110 -9.30 1.89 -6.88
CA GLU A 110 -10.73 1.85 -6.59
C GLU A 110 -11.02 1.29 -5.18
N PRO A 111 -12.22 1.55 -4.62
CA PRO A 111 -12.62 0.99 -3.34
C PRO A 111 -12.54 -0.54 -3.34
N GLY A 112 -11.72 -1.10 -2.44
CA GLY A 112 -11.56 -2.55 -2.31
C GLY A 112 -10.58 -3.19 -3.30
N GLU A 113 -10.03 -2.43 -4.26
CA GLU A 113 -9.23 -2.98 -5.37
C GLU A 113 -8.01 -3.80 -4.89
N PHE A 114 -7.34 -3.40 -3.81
CA PHE A 114 -6.24 -4.19 -3.24
C PHE A 114 -6.69 -5.57 -2.75
N THR A 115 -7.85 -5.64 -2.08
CA THR A 115 -8.40 -6.91 -1.58
C THR A 115 -8.93 -7.75 -2.75
N GLU A 116 -9.53 -7.11 -3.76
CA GLU A 116 -9.95 -7.78 -5.00
C GLU A 116 -8.76 -8.42 -5.71
N ARG A 117 -7.63 -7.71 -5.88
CA ARG A 117 -6.41 -8.26 -6.47
C ARG A 117 -5.85 -9.42 -5.66
N ALA A 118 -5.88 -9.34 -4.32
CA ALA A 118 -5.48 -10.44 -3.46
C ALA A 118 -6.32 -11.70 -3.70
N PHE A 119 -7.64 -11.55 -3.84
CA PHE A 119 -8.54 -12.64 -4.20
C PHE A 119 -8.24 -13.21 -5.60
N LEU A 120 -8.10 -12.35 -6.61
CA LEU A 120 -7.81 -12.76 -7.99
C LEU A 120 -6.46 -13.49 -8.13
N ASN A 121 -5.47 -13.10 -7.32
CA ASN A 121 -4.16 -13.74 -7.28
C ASN A 121 -4.10 -14.94 -6.34
N GLY A 122 -5.23 -15.42 -5.83
CA GLY A 122 -5.32 -16.63 -4.99
C GLY A 122 -4.65 -16.49 -3.62
N LYS A 123 -4.45 -15.26 -3.13
CA LYS A 123 -3.92 -15.01 -1.77
C LYS A 123 -4.97 -15.28 -0.70
N MET A 124 -6.24 -15.21 -1.07
CA MET A 124 -7.39 -15.45 -0.21
C MET A 124 -8.61 -15.87 -1.04
N ASP A 125 -9.55 -16.57 -0.42
CA ASP A 125 -10.88 -16.83 -0.99
C ASP A 125 -11.86 -15.66 -0.75
N LEU A 126 -13.08 -15.78 -1.30
CA LEU A 126 -14.09 -14.72 -1.17
C LEU A 126 -14.54 -14.50 0.29
N ALA A 127 -14.65 -15.56 1.08
CA ALA A 127 -15.05 -15.47 2.49
C ALA A 127 -13.97 -14.75 3.33
N GLN A 128 -12.70 -15.02 3.04
CA GLN A 128 -11.56 -14.31 3.62
C GLN A 128 -11.53 -12.83 3.19
N ALA A 129 -11.83 -12.52 1.93
CA ALA A 129 -11.93 -11.14 1.44
C ALA A 129 -13.04 -10.36 2.17
N GLU A 130 -14.22 -10.95 2.35
CA GLU A 130 -15.30 -10.37 3.16
C GLU A 130 -14.90 -10.20 4.64
N ALA A 131 -14.14 -11.16 5.18
CA ALA A 131 -13.65 -11.09 6.55
C ALA A 131 -12.71 -9.89 6.79
N VAL A 132 -11.95 -9.44 5.78
CA VAL A 132 -11.13 -8.22 5.88
C VAL A 132 -12.01 -7.01 6.16
N ALA A 133 -13.10 -6.82 5.40
CA ALA A 133 -14.02 -5.71 5.62
C ALA A 133 -14.70 -5.79 7.00
N ASN A 134 -15.13 -6.99 7.40
CA ASN A 134 -15.74 -7.22 8.70
C ASN A 134 -14.78 -6.90 9.87
N LEU A 135 -13.49 -7.22 9.71
CA LEU A 135 -12.47 -6.94 10.72
C LEU A 135 -12.25 -5.42 10.88
N ILE A 136 -12.18 -4.68 9.77
CA ILE A 136 -12.02 -3.21 9.77
C ILE A 136 -13.21 -2.53 10.46
N HIS A 137 -14.43 -3.04 10.26
CA HIS A 137 -15.66 -2.45 10.80
C HIS A 137 -16.13 -3.03 12.15
N ALA A 138 -15.37 -3.96 12.75
CA ALA A 138 -15.78 -4.64 13.97
C ALA A 138 -15.93 -3.67 15.15
N SER A 139 -17.12 -3.62 15.75
CA SER A 139 -17.45 -2.78 16.92
C SER A 139 -17.52 -3.54 18.25
N SER A 140 -17.21 -4.84 18.26
CA SER A 140 -17.13 -5.66 19.47
C SER A 140 -16.01 -6.70 19.38
N THR A 141 -15.45 -7.10 20.52
CA THR A 141 -14.42 -8.14 20.60
C THR A 141 -14.88 -9.46 20.00
N LYS A 142 -16.16 -9.83 20.17
CA LYS A 142 -16.73 -11.05 19.60
C LYS A 142 -16.78 -11.00 18.07
N ALA A 143 -17.25 -9.89 17.50
CA ALA A 143 -17.28 -9.71 16.04
C ALA A 143 -15.86 -9.70 15.43
N HIS A 144 -14.91 -9.07 16.12
CA HIS A 144 -13.50 -9.08 15.73
C HIS A 144 -12.93 -10.50 15.74
N GLN A 145 -13.17 -11.29 16.79
CA GLN A 145 -12.71 -12.68 16.90
C GLN A 145 -13.32 -13.59 15.82
N ALA A 146 -14.62 -13.44 15.52
CA ALA A 146 -15.29 -14.18 14.47
C ALA A 146 -14.67 -13.87 13.09
N SER A 147 -14.50 -12.59 12.77
CA SER A 147 -13.89 -12.14 11.51
C SER A 147 -12.44 -12.63 11.37
N LEU A 148 -11.67 -12.61 12.46
CA LEU A 148 -10.30 -13.12 12.47
C LEU A 148 -10.24 -14.64 12.23
N THR A 149 -11.26 -15.39 12.64
CA THR A 149 -11.35 -16.83 12.40
C THR A 149 -11.57 -17.11 10.93
N HIS A 150 -12.55 -16.43 10.32
CA HIS A 150 -12.80 -16.53 8.88
C HIS A 150 -11.60 -16.11 8.03
N LEU A 151 -10.89 -15.04 8.42
CA LEU A 151 -9.69 -14.59 7.71
C LEU A 151 -8.59 -15.68 7.69
N LYS A 152 -8.52 -16.53 8.72
CA LYS A 152 -7.60 -17.68 8.79
C LYS A 152 -8.05 -18.90 7.96
N GLY A 153 -9.17 -18.81 7.25
CA GLY A 153 -9.76 -19.91 6.49
C GLY A 153 -10.38 -20.99 7.39
N ARG A 154 -10.92 -20.59 8.54
CA ARG A 154 -11.56 -21.48 9.51
C ARG A 154 -13.00 -21.08 9.79
#